data_AF-A0A6B3HTQ0-F1
#
_entry.id   AF-A0A6B3HTQ0-F1
#
_cell.length_a   1.000
_cell.length_b   1.000
_cell.length_c   1.000
_cell.angle_alpha   90.00
_cell.angle_beta   90.00
_cell.angle_gamma   90.00
#
_symmetry.space_group_name_H-M   'P 1'
#
loop_
_entity.id
_entity.type
_entity.pdbx_description
1 polymer ?
#
loop_
_entity_poly.entity_id
_entity_poly.type
_entity_poly.pdbx_seq_one_letter_code
_entity_poly.pdbx_strand_id
1 'polypeptide(L)'
;ARLADTARRCFDRLVPETAAWVGAYVDGVNEGLAEGAAQAPEFAAAGLAPGRWEPWTPLGVWLSTHILFAGFPTKLWREEVARRLGDDRATLFATDGPGTSGSNGWLLTGARTTTGAPVVAGDPHRFIEDPGVYQQIRLACPEFDVVGLAVPGVPGIAHFGHAGGVAWAITNAMADYQDLYREQVRRTADGGAEALGPDGWYRVHAHTETVEVAGGEPETVEIVETDRGPVIIGDVPGGPDTDAAPDAPVISLRYPPRVTGDLGFDVLPALLRARTVADLDTALDGWVEPVNVVLAADTTGATLHRVAGHVPVRPYENRLRVVPAHVPA
;
A
#
# COMPACT_ATOMS: atom_id res chain seq x y z
N ALA A 1 9.87 1.21 6.27
CA ALA A 1 8.42 1.41 6.46
C ALA A 1 7.74 0.38 7.39
N ARG A 2 8.45 -0.62 7.96
CA ARG A 2 7.87 -1.62 8.88
C ARG A 2 6.59 -2.30 8.33
N LEU A 3 6.63 -2.74 7.07
CA LEU A 3 5.46 -3.26 6.37
C LEU A 3 4.92 -4.55 7.00
N ALA A 4 5.78 -5.51 7.35
CA ALA A 4 5.37 -6.76 7.99
C ALA A 4 4.69 -6.54 9.35
N ASP A 5 5.24 -5.66 10.18
CA ASP A 5 4.62 -5.25 11.45
C ASP A 5 3.27 -4.54 11.23
N THR A 6 3.19 -3.66 10.23
CA THR A 6 1.92 -3.01 9.86
C THR A 6 0.88 -4.04 9.41
N ALA A 7 1.27 -4.99 8.56
CA ALA A 7 0.40 -6.06 8.08
C ALA A 7 -0.14 -6.90 9.24
N ARG A 8 0.71 -7.28 10.20
CA ARG A 8 0.30 -8.01 11.41
C ARG A 8 -0.72 -7.21 12.22
N ARG A 9 -0.43 -5.93 12.50
CA ARG A 9 -1.35 -5.04 13.22
C ARG A 9 -2.70 -4.89 12.51
N CYS A 10 -2.70 -4.83 11.18
CA CYS A 10 -3.94 -4.78 10.40
C CYS A 10 -4.70 -6.10 10.47
N PHE A 11 -4.02 -7.24 10.34
CA PHE A 11 -4.63 -8.56 10.43
C PHE A 11 -5.28 -8.78 11.80
N ASP A 12 -4.57 -8.45 12.88
CA ASP A 12 -5.05 -8.59 14.26
C ASP A 12 -6.30 -7.73 14.57
N ARG A 13 -6.59 -6.74 13.70
CA ARG A 13 -7.73 -5.83 13.81
C ARG A 13 -8.89 -6.15 12.86
N LEU A 14 -8.73 -7.10 11.95
CA LEU A 14 -9.81 -7.53 11.07
C LEU A 14 -10.98 -8.06 11.87
N VAL A 15 -12.19 -7.93 11.32
CA VAL A 15 -13.34 -8.63 11.91
C VAL A 15 -13.08 -10.14 11.87
N PRO A 16 -13.53 -10.93 12.88
CA PRO A 16 -13.18 -12.34 12.98
C PRO A 16 -13.52 -13.18 11.74
N GLU A 17 -14.62 -12.86 11.05
CA GLU A 17 -15.01 -13.55 9.81
C GLU A 17 -14.01 -13.27 8.67
N THR A 18 -13.60 -12.02 8.46
CA THR A 18 -12.58 -11.69 7.46
C THR A 18 -11.23 -12.31 7.82
N ALA A 19 -10.83 -12.28 9.09
CA ALA A 19 -9.58 -12.90 9.53
C ALA A 19 -9.58 -14.42 9.24
N ALA A 20 -10.69 -15.11 9.50
CA ALA A 20 -10.84 -16.52 9.18
C ALA A 20 -10.82 -16.77 7.66
N TRP A 21 -11.46 -15.90 6.88
CA TRP A 21 -11.47 -16.00 5.42
C TRP A 21 -10.07 -15.78 4.80
N VAL A 22 -9.32 -14.79 5.27
CA VAL A 22 -7.91 -14.59 4.89
C VAL A 22 -7.06 -15.77 5.34
N GLY A 23 -7.29 -16.30 6.56
CA GLY A 23 -6.61 -17.49 7.07
C GLY A 23 -6.79 -18.71 6.17
N ALA A 24 -8.01 -18.98 5.71
CA ALA A 24 -8.30 -20.10 4.80
C ALA A 24 -7.56 -19.97 3.45
N TYR A 25 -7.40 -18.74 2.94
CA TYR A 25 -6.57 -18.50 1.75
C TYR A 25 -5.10 -18.84 2.02
N VAL A 26 -4.55 -18.41 3.16
CA VAL A 26 -3.16 -18.68 3.56
C VAL A 26 -2.93 -20.19 3.77
N ASP A 27 -3.89 -20.91 4.36
CA ASP A 27 -3.82 -22.36 4.51
C ASP A 27 -3.72 -23.06 3.15
N GLY A 28 -4.56 -22.67 2.18
CA GLY A 28 -4.50 -23.20 0.82
C GLY A 28 -3.18 -22.87 0.10
N VAL A 29 -2.63 -21.66 0.29
CA VAL A 29 -1.31 -21.30 -0.24
C VAL A 29 -0.24 -22.20 0.37
N ASN A 30 -0.24 -22.37 1.69
CA ASN A 30 0.74 -23.20 2.40
C ASN A 30 0.65 -24.69 1.99
N GLU A 31 -0.55 -25.20 1.73
CA GLU A 31 -0.76 -26.57 1.24
C GLU A 31 -0.13 -26.79 -0.14
N GLY A 32 -0.32 -25.83 -1.06
CA GLY A 32 0.21 -25.91 -2.43
C GLY A 32 1.67 -25.46 -2.59
N LEU A 33 2.27 -24.84 -1.57
CA LEU A 33 3.51 -24.09 -1.73
C LEU A 33 4.71 -24.95 -2.12
N ALA A 34 4.83 -26.15 -1.54
CA ALA A 34 5.90 -27.08 -1.86
C ALA A 34 5.81 -27.58 -3.32
N GLU A 35 4.60 -27.88 -3.80
CA GLU A 35 4.38 -28.27 -5.19
C GLU A 35 4.68 -27.11 -6.14
N GLY A 36 4.17 -25.91 -5.84
CA GLY A 36 4.43 -24.72 -6.63
C GLY A 36 5.92 -24.38 -6.72
N ALA A 37 6.65 -24.45 -5.60
CA ALA A 37 8.08 -24.21 -5.59
C ALA A 37 8.88 -25.25 -6.38
N ALA A 38 8.46 -26.52 -6.40
CA ALA A 38 9.09 -27.55 -7.21
C ALA A 38 8.93 -27.31 -8.73
N GLN A 39 7.91 -26.56 -9.12
CA GLN A 39 7.62 -26.21 -10.52
C GLN A 39 8.21 -24.85 -10.93
N ALA A 40 8.61 -24.02 -9.97
CA ALA A 40 9.19 -22.69 -10.19
C ALA A 40 10.73 -22.77 -10.27
N PRO A 41 11.33 -22.61 -11.46
CA PRO A 41 12.79 -22.74 -11.63
C PRO A 41 13.60 -21.72 -10.80
N GLU A 42 12.99 -20.61 -10.40
CA GLU A 42 13.60 -19.56 -9.59
C GLU A 42 14.06 -20.07 -8.22
N PHE A 43 13.27 -20.96 -7.58
CA PHE A 43 13.67 -21.57 -6.31
C PHE A 43 14.91 -22.43 -6.46
N ALA A 44 14.96 -23.26 -7.50
CA ALA A 44 16.12 -24.09 -7.81
C ALA A 44 17.36 -23.24 -8.17
N ALA A 45 17.17 -22.18 -8.97
CA ALA A 45 18.24 -21.28 -9.37
C ALA A 45 18.82 -20.48 -8.19
N ALA A 46 17.98 -20.07 -7.24
CA ALA A 46 18.40 -19.35 -6.05
C ALA A 46 18.87 -20.28 -4.90
N GLY A 47 18.67 -21.60 -5.02
CA GLY A 47 18.94 -22.55 -3.94
C GLY A 47 18.06 -22.33 -2.71
N LEU A 48 16.88 -21.74 -2.90
CA LEU A 48 15.93 -21.41 -1.84
C LEU A 48 14.83 -22.48 -1.75
N ALA A 49 14.32 -22.68 -0.54
CA ALA A 49 13.06 -23.40 -0.31
C ALA A 49 11.98 -22.37 0.07
N PRO A 50 10.71 -22.60 -0.28
CA PRO A 50 9.65 -21.73 0.17
C PRO A 50 9.54 -21.77 1.70
N GLY A 51 9.41 -20.60 2.31
CA GLY A 51 9.05 -20.48 3.72
C GLY A 51 7.57 -20.81 3.96
N ARG A 52 7.07 -20.58 5.17
CA ARG A 52 5.64 -20.68 5.48
C ARG A 52 5.01 -19.29 5.47
N TRP A 53 3.81 -19.17 4.91
CA TRP A 53 3.03 -17.94 5.00
C TRP A 53 2.37 -17.84 6.37
N GLU A 54 2.45 -16.65 6.94
CA GLU A 54 1.72 -16.27 8.14
C GLU A 54 0.35 -15.71 7.77
N PRO A 55 -0.64 -15.71 8.67
CA PRO A 55 -1.99 -15.21 8.36
C PRO A 55 -2.03 -13.76 7.84
N TRP A 56 -1.06 -12.93 8.24
CA TRP A 56 -0.93 -11.54 7.81
C TRP A 56 -0.19 -11.37 6.47
N THR A 57 0.41 -12.42 5.90
CA THR A 57 1.22 -12.34 4.67
C THR A 57 0.47 -11.67 3.51
N PRO A 58 -0.82 -11.96 3.22
CA PRO A 58 -1.56 -11.27 2.16
C PRO A 58 -1.63 -9.75 2.32
N LEU A 59 -1.76 -9.26 3.57
CA LEU A 59 -1.77 -7.83 3.86
C LEU A 59 -0.38 -7.22 3.65
N GLY A 60 0.68 -7.98 3.93
CA GLY A 60 2.07 -7.59 3.67
C GLY A 60 2.39 -7.51 2.18
N VAL A 61 1.87 -8.46 1.39
CA VAL A 61 1.95 -8.43 -0.08
C VAL A 61 1.24 -7.18 -0.60
N TRP A 62 0.00 -6.94 -0.16
CA TRP A 62 -0.78 -5.76 -0.55
C TRP A 62 -0.05 -4.45 -0.25
N LEU A 63 0.49 -4.29 0.95
CA LEU A 63 1.28 -3.13 1.35
C LEU A 63 2.52 -2.97 0.44
N SER A 64 3.27 -4.04 0.21
CA SER A 64 4.49 -3.99 -0.62
C SER A 64 4.18 -3.59 -2.06
N THR A 65 3.08 -4.10 -2.62
CA THR A 65 2.62 -3.76 -3.96
C THR A 65 2.19 -2.30 -4.10
N HIS A 66 1.63 -1.69 -3.05
CA HIS A 66 0.96 -0.39 -3.14
C HIS A 66 1.66 0.76 -2.41
N ILE A 67 2.69 0.51 -1.60
CA ILE A 67 3.34 1.55 -0.79
C ILE A 67 3.88 2.73 -1.63
N LEU A 68 4.23 2.48 -2.89
CA LEU A 68 4.73 3.49 -3.83
C LEU A 68 3.64 4.18 -4.66
N PHE A 69 2.35 3.91 -4.41
CA PHE A 69 1.25 4.49 -5.21
C PHE A 69 0.89 5.91 -4.79
N ALA A 70 1.25 6.31 -3.58
CA ALA A 70 1.05 7.67 -3.10
C ALA A 70 2.29 8.55 -3.32
N GLY A 71 2.24 9.77 -2.77
CA GLY A 71 3.14 10.84 -3.15
C GLY A 71 4.51 10.87 -2.47
N PHE A 72 4.88 9.95 -1.57
CA PHE A 72 6.14 10.13 -0.82
C PHE A 72 7.40 10.16 -1.72
N PRO A 73 7.56 9.31 -2.76
CA PRO A 73 8.73 9.41 -3.65
C PRO A 73 8.80 10.77 -4.36
N THR A 74 7.63 11.29 -4.75
CA THR A 74 7.50 12.60 -5.37
C THR A 74 7.90 13.74 -4.45
N LYS A 75 7.64 13.63 -3.14
CA LYS A 75 8.08 14.63 -2.16
C LYS A 75 9.59 14.64 -1.97
N LEU A 76 10.20 13.46 -1.94
CA LEU A 76 11.67 13.34 -1.87
C LEU A 76 12.33 13.96 -3.10
N TRP A 77 11.78 13.71 -4.29
CA TRP A 77 12.25 14.33 -5.52
C TRP A 77 12.10 15.84 -5.52
N ARG A 78 10.94 16.34 -5.08
CA ARG A 78 10.69 17.78 -4.92
C ARG A 78 11.70 18.44 -3.99
N GLU A 79 12.13 17.77 -2.93
CA GLU A 79 13.19 18.31 -2.06
C GLU A 79 14.55 18.39 -2.77
N GLU A 80 14.91 17.39 -3.58
CA GLU A 80 16.16 17.47 -4.35
C GLU A 80 16.08 18.58 -5.40
N VAL A 81 14.94 18.75 -6.07
CA VAL A 81 14.71 19.85 -7.01
C VAL A 81 14.82 21.19 -6.27
N ALA A 82 14.14 21.37 -5.15
CA ALA A 82 14.17 22.59 -4.36
C ALA A 82 15.60 22.94 -3.90
N ARG A 83 16.34 21.94 -3.40
CA ARG A 83 17.72 22.10 -2.96
C ARG A 83 18.67 22.53 -4.08
N ARG A 84 18.42 22.08 -5.32
CA ARG A 84 19.30 22.34 -6.47
C ARG A 84 18.91 23.58 -7.27
N LEU A 85 17.61 23.83 -7.40
CA LEU A 85 17.04 24.78 -8.36
C LEU A 85 16.17 25.86 -7.71
N GLY A 86 15.91 25.78 -6.41
CA GLY A 86 15.05 26.71 -5.66
C GLY A 86 13.62 26.18 -5.44
N ASP A 87 12.98 26.62 -4.35
CA ASP A 87 11.63 26.19 -3.95
C ASP A 87 10.57 26.49 -5.04
N ASP A 88 10.74 27.57 -5.81
CA ASP A 88 9.84 27.94 -6.92
C ASP A 88 9.84 26.93 -8.08
N ARG A 89 10.81 26.03 -8.10
CA ARG A 89 10.98 24.98 -9.13
C ARG A 89 10.53 23.60 -8.69
N ALA A 90 10.23 23.40 -7.41
CA ALA A 90 9.94 22.08 -6.84
C ALA A 90 8.85 21.33 -7.62
N THR A 91 7.78 22.01 -8.05
CA THR A 91 6.64 21.39 -8.73
C THR A 91 6.75 21.35 -10.26
N LEU A 92 7.83 21.87 -10.85
CA LEU A 92 7.99 21.94 -12.30
C LEU A 92 8.48 20.62 -12.92
N PHE A 93 8.98 19.71 -12.09
CA PHE A 93 9.51 18.41 -12.52
C PHE A 93 8.65 17.29 -11.94
N ALA A 94 8.26 16.36 -12.81
CA ALA A 94 7.66 15.11 -12.38
C ALA A 94 8.75 14.12 -11.98
N THR A 95 8.50 13.39 -10.91
CA THR A 95 9.26 12.19 -10.50
C THR A 95 9.01 11.04 -11.44
N ASP A 96 7.79 10.99 -11.98
CA ASP A 96 7.35 10.01 -12.95
C ASP A 96 7.92 10.44 -14.30
N GLY A 97 8.79 9.61 -14.88
CA GLY A 97 9.30 9.85 -16.23
C GLY A 97 8.15 10.07 -17.23
N PRO A 98 8.40 10.72 -18.37
CA PRO A 98 7.35 11.16 -19.32
C PRO A 98 6.53 10.03 -20.00
N GLY A 99 6.60 8.78 -19.54
CA GLY A 99 6.04 7.61 -20.24
C GLY A 99 5.16 6.62 -19.47
N THR A 100 5.11 6.56 -18.13
CA THR A 100 4.45 5.41 -17.47
C THR A 100 3.91 5.72 -16.06
N SER A 101 2.68 6.21 -15.95
CA SER A 101 1.76 5.87 -14.85
C SER A 101 0.38 6.48 -15.13
N GLY A 102 -0.65 5.66 -15.14
CA GLY A 102 -2.02 6.06 -15.41
C GLY A 102 -2.91 4.84 -15.54
N SER A 103 -4.22 5.05 -15.59
CA SER A 103 -5.17 4.04 -16.01
C SER A 103 -6.27 4.76 -16.77
N ASN A 104 -6.87 4.11 -17.76
CA ASN A 104 -8.13 4.61 -18.32
C ASN A 104 -9.31 3.94 -17.61
N GLY A 105 -10.38 4.70 -17.45
CA GLY A 105 -11.65 4.22 -16.91
C GLY A 105 -12.80 4.88 -17.64
N TRP A 106 -13.71 4.09 -18.19
CA TRP A 106 -14.88 4.57 -18.94
C TRP A 106 -16.15 4.06 -18.29
N LEU A 107 -17.11 4.97 -18.11
CA LEU A 107 -18.44 4.69 -17.58
C LEU A 107 -19.49 5.33 -18.49
N LEU A 108 -20.31 4.52 -19.14
CA LEU A 108 -21.42 4.96 -19.97
C LEU A 108 -22.73 4.50 -19.35
N THR A 109 -23.66 5.45 -19.15
CA THR A 109 -25.05 5.12 -18.79
C THR A 109 -25.77 4.45 -19.96
N GLY A 110 -26.83 3.71 -19.69
CA GLY A 110 -27.69 3.10 -20.73
C GLY A 110 -28.22 4.08 -21.79
N ALA A 111 -28.42 5.36 -21.44
CA ALA A 111 -28.83 6.40 -22.38
C ALA A 111 -27.78 6.75 -23.46
N ARG A 112 -26.58 6.18 -23.40
CA ARG A 112 -25.48 6.38 -24.33
C ARG A 112 -25.10 5.10 -25.08
N THR A 113 -25.85 4.01 -24.91
CA THR A 113 -25.58 2.70 -25.53
C THR A 113 -26.77 2.27 -26.39
N THR A 114 -26.52 1.46 -27.42
CA THR A 114 -27.58 0.96 -28.32
C THR A 114 -28.45 -0.13 -27.67
N THR A 115 -27.93 -0.77 -26.62
CA THR A 115 -28.63 -1.83 -25.87
C THR A 115 -29.46 -1.29 -24.71
N GLY A 116 -29.27 -0.02 -24.33
CA GLY A 116 -29.85 0.55 -23.11
C GLY A 116 -29.16 0.08 -21.81
N ALA A 117 -28.17 -0.81 -21.88
CA ALA A 117 -27.41 -1.27 -20.73
C ALA A 117 -26.18 -0.38 -20.48
N PRO A 118 -25.80 -0.11 -19.21
CA PRO A 118 -24.58 0.64 -18.94
C PRO A 118 -23.32 -0.16 -19.29
N VAL A 119 -22.21 0.53 -19.51
CA VAL A 119 -20.90 -0.06 -19.83
C VAL A 119 -19.85 0.50 -18.90
N VAL A 120 -19.04 -0.39 -18.32
CA VAL A 120 -17.81 -0.07 -17.59
C VAL A 120 -16.65 -0.67 -18.36
N ALA A 121 -15.58 0.10 -18.57
CA ALA A 121 -14.32 -0.40 -19.07
C ALA A 121 -13.17 0.12 -18.20
N GLY A 122 -12.37 -0.82 -17.68
CA GLY A 122 -11.12 -0.51 -16.98
C GLY A 122 -9.93 -0.93 -17.84
N ASP A 123 -8.93 -0.07 -17.89
CA ASP A 123 -7.68 -0.29 -18.63
C ASP A 123 -6.52 0.13 -17.72
N PRO A 124 -6.11 -0.74 -16.77
CA PRO A 124 -5.05 -0.43 -15.82
C PRO A 124 -3.68 -0.47 -16.48
N HIS A 125 -2.89 0.61 -16.36
CA HIS A 125 -1.50 0.60 -16.84
C HIS A 125 -0.55 0.37 -15.67
N ARG A 126 0.18 -0.74 -15.75
CA ARG A 126 1.15 -1.16 -14.73
C ARG A 126 2.43 -1.59 -15.42
N PHE A 127 3.55 -1.49 -14.70
CA PHE A 127 4.79 -2.06 -15.17
C PHE A 127 4.60 -3.55 -15.43
N ILE A 128 5.14 -4.02 -16.54
CA ILE A 128 5.22 -5.45 -16.80
C ILE A 128 6.36 -5.97 -15.94
N GLU A 129 5.98 -6.66 -14.87
CA GLU A 129 6.86 -7.24 -13.86
C GLU A 129 6.58 -8.74 -13.73
N ASP A 130 7.49 -9.47 -13.09
CA ASP A 130 7.37 -10.91 -12.85
C ASP A 130 7.53 -11.20 -11.34
N PRO A 131 6.47 -11.66 -10.64
CA PRO A 131 5.12 -11.90 -11.15
C PRO A 131 4.37 -10.59 -11.41
N GLY A 132 3.54 -10.57 -12.46
CA GLY A 132 2.70 -9.43 -12.77
C GLY A 132 1.67 -9.13 -11.67
N VAL A 133 1.28 -7.87 -11.51
CA VAL A 133 0.41 -7.44 -10.40
C VAL A 133 -1.03 -7.97 -10.44
N TYR A 134 -1.50 -8.45 -11.59
CA TYR A 134 -2.87 -8.97 -11.74
C TYR A 134 -2.87 -10.34 -12.39
N GLN A 135 -3.71 -11.22 -11.83
CA GLN A 135 -4.07 -12.50 -12.41
C GLN A 135 -5.59 -12.55 -12.60
N GLN A 136 -6.04 -12.92 -13.80
CA GLN A 136 -7.47 -13.14 -14.04
C GLN A 136 -7.92 -14.47 -13.42
N ILE A 137 -8.94 -14.41 -12.58
CA ILE A 137 -9.50 -15.59 -11.91
C ILE A 137 -11.04 -15.55 -11.94
N ARG A 138 -11.64 -16.70 -11.65
CA ARG A 138 -13.04 -16.82 -11.25
C ARG A 138 -13.11 -17.43 -9.85
N LEU A 139 -13.79 -16.77 -8.93
CA LEU A 139 -14.10 -17.26 -7.59
C LEU A 139 -15.59 -17.57 -7.53
N ALA A 140 -15.94 -18.85 -7.40
CA ALA A 140 -17.32 -19.31 -7.43
C ALA A 140 -17.63 -20.30 -6.31
N CYS A 141 -18.74 -20.06 -5.62
CA CYS A 141 -19.37 -20.92 -4.63
C CYS A 141 -20.89 -20.66 -4.63
N PRO A 142 -21.71 -21.36 -3.83
CA PRO A 142 -23.16 -21.08 -3.75
C PRO A 142 -23.50 -19.63 -3.37
N GLU A 143 -22.61 -18.93 -2.65
CA GLU A 143 -22.84 -17.57 -2.16
C GLU A 143 -22.41 -16.48 -3.16
N PHE A 144 -21.44 -16.74 -4.03
CA PHE A 144 -20.92 -15.76 -4.99
C PHE A 144 -20.30 -16.39 -6.22
N ASP A 145 -20.32 -15.65 -7.32
CA ASP A 145 -19.68 -16.04 -8.59
C ASP A 145 -19.12 -14.77 -9.24
N VAL A 146 -17.81 -14.61 -9.15
CA VAL A 146 -17.12 -13.37 -9.56
C VAL A 146 -15.95 -13.71 -10.46
N VAL A 147 -15.89 -13.04 -11.62
CA VAL A 147 -14.74 -13.07 -12.52
C VAL A 147 -14.07 -11.70 -12.45
N GLY A 148 -12.75 -11.68 -12.37
CA GLY A 148 -12.02 -10.43 -12.26
C GLY A 148 -10.52 -10.60 -12.19
N LEU A 149 -9.83 -9.53 -11.81
CA LEU A 149 -8.39 -9.47 -11.62
C LEU A 149 -8.06 -9.45 -10.13
N ALA A 150 -7.41 -10.51 -9.65
CA ALA A 150 -6.86 -10.60 -8.30
C ALA A 150 -5.39 -10.17 -8.29
N VAL A 151 -4.94 -9.62 -7.16
CA VAL A 151 -3.50 -9.41 -6.92
C VAL A 151 -2.92 -10.75 -6.45
N PRO A 152 -1.89 -11.31 -7.11
CA PRO A 152 -1.28 -12.55 -6.66
C PRO A 152 -0.85 -12.46 -5.18
N GLY A 153 -1.25 -13.45 -4.39
CA GLY A 153 -1.00 -13.48 -2.95
C GLY A 153 -2.03 -12.75 -2.08
N VAL A 154 -3.10 -12.20 -2.67
CA VAL A 154 -4.18 -11.52 -1.95
C VAL A 154 -5.51 -12.19 -2.25
N PRO A 155 -6.33 -12.54 -1.22
CA PRO A 155 -7.62 -13.16 -1.45
C PRO A 155 -8.64 -12.19 -2.04
N GLY A 156 -9.54 -12.70 -2.87
CA GLY A 156 -10.64 -11.93 -3.45
C GLY A 156 -10.25 -11.10 -4.68
N ILE A 157 -11.16 -10.19 -5.06
CA ILE A 157 -11.07 -9.38 -6.27
C ILE A 157 -11.38 -7.94 -5.88
N ALA A 158 -10.33 -7.16 -5.59
CA ALA A 158 -10.48 -5.80 -5.07
C ALA A 158 -10.82 -4.77 -6.17
N HIS A 159 -10.10 -4.84 -7.29
CA HIS A 159 -9.98 -3.69 -8.20
C HIS A 159 -10.81 -3.79 -9.48
N PHE A 160 -10.95 -4.99 -10.05
CA PHE A 160 -11.64 -5.19 -11.33
C PHE A 160 -12.42 -6.48 -11.30
N GLY A 161 -13.74 -6.41 -11.43
CA GLY A 161 -14.56 -7.61 -11.41
C GLY A 161 -15.97 -7.39 -11.90
N HIS A 162 -16.66 -8.51 -12.14
CA HIS A 162 -18.11 -8.54 -12.28
C HIS A 162 -18.70 -9.73 -11.51
N ALA A 163 -19.79 -9.47 -10.80
CA ALA A 163 -20.48 -10.41 -9.91
C ALA A 163 -21.93 -10.62 -10.40
N GLY A 164 -22.06 -11.19 -11.60
CA GLY A 164 -23.35 -11.38 -12.27
C GLY A 164 -23.99 -10.07 -12.71
N GLY A 165 -24.77 -9.44 -11.82
CA GLY A 165 -25.56 -8.24 -12.11
C GLY A 165 -24.81 -6.91 -12.04
N VAL A 166 -23.60 -6.89 -11.47
CA VAL A 166 -22.82 -5.67 -11.24
C VAL A 166 -21.37 -5.85 -11.70
N ALA A 167 -20.75 -4.78 -12.21
CA ALA A 167 -19.34 -4.74 -12.58
C ALA A 167 -18.67 -3.46 -12.05
N TRP A 168 -17.38 -3.56 -11.72
CA TRP A 168 -16.56 -2.43 -11.29
C TRP A 168 -15.15 -2.49 -11.86
N ALA A 169 -14.57 -1.30 -11.97
CA ALA A 169 -13.18 -1.08 -12.35
C ALA A 169 -12.63 0.11 -11.58
N ILE A 170 -11.32 0.18 -11.42
CA ILE A 170 -10.65 1.31 -10.79
C ILE A 170 -9.63 1.99 -11.69
N THR A 171 -9.40 3.26 -11.42
CA THR A 171 -8.19 3.99 -11.81
C THR A 171 -7.53 4.56 -10.56
N ASN A 172 -6.22 4.76 -10.56
CA ASN A 172 -5.54 5.39 -9.43
C ASN A 172 -6.02 6.84 -9.30
N ALA A 173 -6.40 7.29 -8.10
CA ALA A 173 -6.88 8.67 -7.89
C ALA A 173 -5.74 9.70 -7.86
N MET A 174 -4.49 9.26 -7.86
CA MET A 174 -3.30 10.10 -7.68
C MET A 174 -3.37 10.95 -6.41
N ALA A 175 -4.06 10.43 -5.39
CA ALA A 175 -4.24 11.13 -4.14
C ALA A 175 -2.94 11.10 -3.32
N ASP A 176 -2.61 12.23 -2.72
CA ASP A 176 -1.54 12.29 -1.74
C ASP A 176 -2.12 11.90 -0.37
N TYR A 177 -1.63 10.81 0.22
CA TYR A 177 -2.09 10.32 1.54
C TYR A 177 -0.97 9.85 2.47
N GLN A 178 0.30 10.11 2.12
CA GLN A 178 1.48 9.76 2.92
C GLN A 178 2.25 11.03 3.27
N ASP A 179 2.77 11.18 4.49
CA ASP A 179 3.57 12.35 4.88
C ASP A 179 5.00 11.95 5.22
N LEU A 180 5.92 12.88 4.96
CA LEU A 180 7.33 12.76 5.31
C LEU A 180 7.71 13.82 6.31
N TYR A 181 8.35 13.41 7.40
CA TYR A 181 8.82 14.32 8.44
C TYR A 181 10.33 14.25 8.56
N ARG A 182 10.98 15.42 8.58
CA ARG A 182 12.40 15.55 8.93
C ARG A 182 12.52 15.49 10.44
N GLU A 183 13.02 14.36 10.93
CA GLU A 183 13.21 14.07 12.33
C GLU A 183 14.51 14.67 12.86
N GLN A 184 14.49 15.11 14.12
CA GLN A 184 15.71 15.33 14.89
C GLN A 184 15.79 14.21 15.92
N VAL A 185 16.74 13.30 15.73
CA VAL A 185 16.94 12.13 16.57
C VAL A 185 18.30 12.17 17.23
N ARG A 186 18.41 11.66 18.45
CA ARG A 186 19.67 11.56 19.18
C ARG A 186 19.75 10.26 19.97
N ARG A 187 20.98 9.83 20.25
CA ARG A 187 21.24 8.80 21.25
C ARG A 187 21.13 9.31 22.67
N THR A 188 20.64 8.46 23.54
CA THR A 188 20.67 8.67 24.98
C THR A 188 21.85 7.92 25.59
N ALA A 189 22.29 8.34 26.78
CA ALA A 189 23.46 7.76 27.45
C ALA A 189 23.30 6.27 27.82
N ASP A 190 22.06 5.79 27.91
CA ASP A 190 21.70 4.39 28.15
C ASP A 190 21.63 3.54 26.85
N GLY A 191 22.03 4.10 25.70
CA GLY A 191 22.07 3.41 24.41
C GLY A 191 20.75 3.42 23.62
N GLY A 192 19.69 4.03 24.15
CA GLY A 192 18.45 4.21 23.38
C GLY A 192 18.47 5.43 22.46
N ALA A 193 17.29 5.79 21.96
CA ALA A 193 17.10 6.93 21.08
C ALA A 193 15.93 7.82 21.53
N GLU A 194 16.04 9.11 21.25
CA GLU A 194 14.99 10.11 21.43
C GLU A 194 14.77 10.88 20.13
N ALA A 195 13.54 11.34 19.90
CA ALA A 195 13.21 12.29 18.84
C ALA A 195 12.68 13.60 19.44
N LEU A 196 12.87 14.71 18.73
CA LEU A 196 12.31 15.99 19.12
C LEU A 196 10.84 16.10 18.67
N GLY A 197 9.94 16.19 19.63
CA GLY A 197 8.54 16.52 19.44
C GLY A 197 8.24 18.00 19.71
N PRO A 198 6.99 18.45 19.47
CA PRO A 198 6.54 19.80 19.83
C PRO A 198 6.72 20.13 21.32
N ASP A 199 6.61 19.12 22.19
CA ASP A 199 6.71 19.25 23.65
C ASP A 199 8.12 18.96 24.20
N GLY A 200 9.11 18.79 23.30
CA GLY A 200 10.49 18.45 23.65
C GLY A 200 10.89 17.02 23.26
N TRP A 201 12.02 16.57 23.80
CA TRP A 201 12.57 15.25 23.50
C TRP A 201 11.71 14.15 24.13
N TYR A 202 11.38 13.13 23.35
CA TYR A 202 10.67 11.94 23.81
C TYR A 202 11.37 10.68 23.32
N ARG A 203 11.24 9.60 24.10
CA ARG A 203 11.86 8.32 23.77
C ARG A 203 11.15 7.65 22.59
N VAL A 204 11.93 7.14 21.64
CA VAL A 204 11.42 6.44 20.46
C VAL A 204 11.70 4.94 20.55
N HIS A 205 10.95 4.17 19.76
CA HIS A 205 11.21 2.74 19.61
C HIS A 205 12.44 2.56 18.71
N ALA A 206 13.43 1.83 19.18
CA ALA A 206 14.61 1.46 18.42
C ALA A 206 14.97 0.00 18.71
N HIS A 207 15.20 -0.78 17.66
CA HIS A 207 15.69 -2.15 17.76
C HIS A 207 16.50 -2.50 16.52
N THR A 208 17.25 -3.58 16.61
CA THR A 208 18.09 -4.05 15.52
C THR A 208 17.51 -5.33 14.91
N GLU A 209 17.49 -5.39 13.59
CA GLU A 209 17.13 -6.58 12.82
C GLU A 209 18.34 -7.05 12.01
N THR A 210 18.44 -8.36 11.79
CA THR A 210 19.48 -8.96 10.94
C THR A 210 18.86 -9.42 9.64
N VAL A 211 19.44 -8.97 8.53
CA VAL A 211 19.08 -9.36 7.16
C VAL A 211 20.11 -10.36 6.67
N GLU A 212 19.68 -11.60 6.48
CA GLU A 212 20.52 -12.65 5.90
C GLU A 212 20.75 -12.38 4.41
N VAL A 213 22.00 -12.31 3.98
CA VAL A 213 22.38 -12.03 2.59
C VAL A 213 22.85 -13.32 1.91
N ALA A 214 22.23 -13.67 0.79
CA ALA A 214 22.59 -14.87 0.03
C ALA A 214 24.06 -14.79 -0.44
N GLY A 215 24.91 -15.68 0.07
CA GLY A 215 26.34 -15.72 -0.26
C GLY A 215 27.19 -14.59 0.34
N GLY A 216 26.63 -13.80 1.26
CA GLY A 216 27.30 -12.71 1.95
C GLY A 216 27.22 -12.83 3.48
N GLU A 217 27.85 -11.89 4.18
CA GLU A 217 27.69 -11.76 5.63
C GLU A 217 26.32 -11.15 5.95
N PRO A 218 25.68 -11.53 7.08
CA PRO A 218 24.44 -10.91 7.51
C PRO A 218 24.59 -9.42 7.73
N GLU A 219 23.65 -8.62 7.23
CA GLU A 219 23.61 -7.18 7.44
C GLU A 219 22.75 -6.85 8.65
N THR A 220 23.25 -5.94 9.48
CA THR A 220 22.54 -5.49 10.68
C THR A 220 21.91 -4.14 10.39
N VAL A 221 20.59 -4.04 10.52
CA VAL A 221 19.82 -2.82 10.25
C VAL A 221 19.16 -2.35 11.53
N GLU A 222 19.41 -1.12 11.92
CA GLU A 222 18.65 -0.50 12.99
C GLU A 222 17.31 0.03 12.48
N ILE A 223 16.26 -0.32 13.19
CA ILE A 223 14.90 0.14 12.94
C ILE A 223 14.52 1.13 14.03
N VAL A 224 14.23 2.37 13.62
CA VAL A 224 13.77 3.44 14.50
C VAL A 224 12.37 3.88 14.10
N GLU A 225 11.51 4.06 15.09
CA GLU A 225 10.15 4.55 14.89
C GLU A 225 9.77 5.64 15.88
N THR A 226 9.36 6.76 15.31
CA THR A 226 8.82 7.92 16.00
C THR A 226 7.29 7.82 16.07
N ASP A 227 6.64 8.64 16.90
CA ASP A 227 5.17 8.80 16.90
C ASP A 227 4.56 9.16 15.54
N ARG A 228 5.37 9.72 14.62
CA ARG A 228 4.96 10.05 13.26
C ARG A 228 4.99 8.82 12.36
N GLY A 229 5.95 7.94 12.58
CA GLY A 229 6.07 6.66 11.89
C GLY A 229 7.53 6.17 11.83
N PRO A 230 7.76 5.05 11.12
CA PRO A 230 9.10 4.49 10.95
C PRO A 230 9.99 5.45 10.17
N VAL A 231 11.25 5.56 10.60
CA VAL A 231 12.32 6.17 9.82
C VAL A 231 12.55 5.33 8.56
N ILE A 232 12.62 5.99 7.40
CA ILE A 232 12.79 5.36 6.10
C ILE A 232 14.04 5.83 5.35
N ILE A 233 14.65 6.94 5.78
CA ILE A 233 15.89 7.49 5.22
C ILE A 233 16.73 8.04 6.37
N GLY A 234 18.03 7.74 6.33
CA GLY A 234 19.02 8.23 7.29
C GLY A 234 19.11 7.40 8.56
N ASP A 235 20.30 7.41 9.16
CA ASP A 235 20.60 6.71 10.41
C ASP A 235 20.54 7.66 11.61
N VAL A 236 20.35 7.12 12.81
CA VAL A 236 20.47 7.92 14.04
C VAL A 236 21.94 8.28 14.26
N PRO A 237 22.31 9.57 14.34
CA PRO A 237 23.69 9.97 14.58
C PRO A 237 24.27 9.32 15.84
N GLY A 238 25.47 8.74 15.72
CA GLY A 238 26.13 8.01 16.82
C GLY A 238 25.54 6.62 17.08
N GLY A 239 24.78 6.06 16.13
CA GLY A 239 24.39 4.66 16.13
C GLY A 239 25.56 3.71 15.85
N PRO A 240 25.34 2.39 16.08
CA PRO A 240 26.30 1.37 15.66
C PRO A 240 26.47 1.42 14.13
N ASP A 241 27.72 1.40 13.65
CA ASP A 241 28.09 1.37 12.23
C ASP A 241 27.60 2.55 11.35
N THR A 242 27.35 3.73 11.93
CA THR A 242 26.95 4.91 11.14
C THR A 242 28.15 5.75 10.68
N ASP A 243 28.41 5.82 9.38
CA ASP A 243 29.28 6.82 8.73
C ASP A 243 28.52 8.09 8.30
N ALA A 244 27.25 8.21 8.71
CA ALA A 244 26.39 9.32 8.34
C ALA A 244 26.98 10.66 8.79
N ALA A 245 27.03 11.64 7.87
CA ALA A 245 27.39 13.00 8.21
C ALA A 245 26.47 13.51 9.34
N PRO A 246 26.97 14.32 10.30
CA PRO A 246 26.18 14.83 11.43
C PRO A 246 24.86 15.53 11.02
N ASP A 247 24.82 16.08 9.80
CA ASP A 247 23.69 16.83 9.24
C ASP A 247 22.86 16.00 8.24
N ALA A 248 23.09 14.70 8.13
CA ALA A 248 22.33 13.83 7.23
C ALA A 248 20.84 13.84 7.61
N PRO A 249 19.92 13.92 6.61
CA PRO A 249 18.50 13.95 6.89
C PRO A 249 17.99 12.61 7.44
N VAL A 250 17.34 12.65 8.60
CA VAL A 250 16.53 11.52 9.11
C VAL A 250 15.07 11.79 8.75
N ILE A 251 14.45 10.90 7.98
CA ILE A 251 13.09 11.10 7.46
C ILE A 251 12.19 9.95 7.88
N SER A 252 11.09 10.25 8.56
CA SER A 252 10.04 9.29 8.91
C SER A 252 8.87 9.33 7.92
N LEU A 253 8.21 8.20 7.74
CA LEU A 253 7.03 8.03 6.89
C LEU A 253 5.77 7.82 7.73
N ARG A 254 4.80 8.71 7.60
CA ARG A 254 3.45 8.56 8.18
C ARG A 254 2.45 8.24 7.09
N TYR A 255 1.68 7.17 7.24
CA TYR A 255 0.65 6.79 6.27
C TYR A 255 -0.50 6.03 6.94
N PRO A 256 -1.72 6.00 6.34
CA PRO A 256 -2.93 5.65 7.07
C PRO A 256 -2.89 4.25 7.70
N PRO A 257 -2.57 3.15 6.99
CA PRO A 257 -2.50 1.82 7.59
C PRO A 257 -1.54 1.71 8.78
N ARG A 258 -0.44 2.46 8.78
CA ARG A 258 0.49 2.49 9.93
C ARG A 258 -0.11 3.16 11.16
N VAL A 259 -0.89 4.22 10.93
CA VAL A 259 -1.55 4.99 11.99
C VAL A 259 -2.80 4.27 12.50
N THR A 260 -3.66 3.80 11.60
CA THR A 260 -4.98 3.23 11.91
C THR A 260 -4.93 1.74 12.17
N GLY A 261 -3.90 1.03 11.73
CA GLY A 261 -3.88 -0.44 11.75
C GLY A 261 -5.02 -1.03 10.92
N ASP A 262 -5.35 -0.41 9.79
CA ASP A 262 -6.44 -0.84 8.92
C ASP A 262 -6.06 -0.62 7.44
N LEU A 263 -6.38 -1.60 6.60
CA LEU A 263 -6.19 -1.59 5.15
C LEU A 263 -7.51 -1.60 4.37
N GLY A 264 -8.65 -1.79 5.04
CA GLY A 264 -9.95 -1.97 4.42
C GLY A 264 -10.16 -3.39 3.86
N PHE A 265 -9.44 -4.38 4.38
CA PHE A 265 -9.57 -5.78 3.93
C PHE A 265 -10.94 -6.38 4.25
N ASP A 266 -11.66 -5.83 5.23
CA ASP A 266 -13.03 -6.21 5.56
C ASP A 266 -14.03 -5.90 4.42
N VAL A 267 -13.63 -5.08 3.44
CA VAL A 267 -14.40 -4.80 2.23
C VAL A 267 -14.38 -5.98 1.25
N LEU A 268 -13.31 -6.77 1.22
CA LEU A 268 -13.09 -7.79 0.17
C LEU A 268 -14.20 -8.86 0.11
N PRO A 269 -14.65 -9.46 1.24
CA PRO A 269 -15.76 -10.41 1.20
C PRO A 269 -17.09 -9.77 0.77
N ALA A 270 -17.30 -8.48 1.06
CA ALA A 270 -18.50 -7.77 0.64
C ALA A 270 -18.52 -7.52 -0.87
N LEU A 271 -17.38 -7.18 -1.48
CA LEU A 271 -17.26 -7.04 -2.94
C LEU A 271 -17.61 -8.34 -3.68
N LEU A 272 -17.21 -9.49 -3.14
CA LEU A 272 -17.55 -10.79 -3.74
C LEU A 272 -19.07 -11.06 -3.72
N ARG A 273 -19.76 -10.57 -2.68
CA ARG A 273 -21.19 -10.76 -2.48
C ARG A 273 -22.06 -9.67 -3.10
N ALA A 274 -21.46 -8.59 -3.62
CA ALA A 274 -22.19 -7.49 -4.23
C ALA A 274 -23.06 -7.94 -5.42
N ARG A 275 -24.26 -7.40 -5.53
CA ARG A 275 -25.21 -7.67 -6.64
C ARG A 275 -25.67 -6.41 -7.34
N THR A 276 -25.55 -5.28 -6.67
CA THR A 276 -25.95 -3.96 -7.16
C THR A 276 -24.82 -2.95 -6.97
N VAL A 277 -24.92 -1.82 -7.66
CA VAL A 277 -24.03 -0.68 -7.43
C VAL A 277 -24.12 -0.17 -5.99
N ALA A 278 -25.31 -0.23 -5.37
CA ALA A 278 -25.49 0.19 -3.98
C ALA A 278 -24.73 -0.69 -2.98
N ASP A 279 -24.64 -2.00 -3.23
CA ASP A 279 -23.84 -2.91 -2.40
C ASP A 279 -22.36 -2.56 -2.49
N LEU A 280 -21.86 -2.26 -3.70
CA LEU A 280 -20.48 -1.83 -3.91
C LEU A 280 -20.19 -0.50 -3.21
N ASP A 281 -21.07 0.48 -3.38
CA ASP A 281 -20.89 1.81 -2.76
C ASP A 281 -20.85 1.69 -1.23
N THR A 282 -21.76 0.90 -0.65
CA THR A 282 -21.76 0.62 0.80
C THR A 282 -20.49 -0.10 1.24
N ALA A 283 -20.04 -1.11 0.50
CA ALA A 283 -18.82 -1.85 0.84
C ALA A 283 -17.58 -0.93 0.83
N LEU A 284 -17.50 -0.01 -0.13
CA LEU A 284 -16.37 0.91 -0.28
C LEU A 284 -16.27 1.98 0.82
N ASP A 285 -17.24 2.06 1.75
CA ASP A 285 -17.13 2.89 2.96
C ASP A 285 -16.03 2.42 3.90
N GLY A 286 -15.71 1.12 3.88
CA GLY A 286 -14.61 0.55 4.67
C GLY A 286 -13.24 0.58 3.95
N TRP A 287 -13.14 1.12 2.73
CA TRP A 287 -11.91 1.04 1.94
C TRP A 287 -10.88 2.08 2.37
N VAL A 288 -9.64 1.63 2.64
CA VAL A 288 -8.57 2.52 3.14
C VAL A 288 -7.54 2.84 2.06
N GLU A 289 -6.86 1.86 1.49
CA GLU A 289 -5.75 2.08 0.53
C GLU A 289 -5.60 0.93 -0.48
N PRO A 290 -5.28 1.23 -1.76
CA PRO A 290 -4.95 2.54 -2.33
C PRO A 290 -6.17 3.41 -2.61
N VAL A 291 -5.93 4.72 -2.69
CA VAL A 291 -6.99 5.68 -3.03
C VAL A 291 -7.24 5.64 -4.53
N ASN A 292 -8.44 5.20 -4.90
CA ASN A 292 -8.82 4.92 -6.28
C ASN A 292 -10.08 5.68 -6.68
N VAL A 293 -10.19 6.02 -7.96
CA VAL A 293 -11.48 6.32 -8.57
C VAL A 293 -12.12 5.00 -8.98
N VAL A 294 -13.25 4.66 -8.38
CA VAL A 294 -14.07 3.50 -8.67
C VAL A 294 -15.17 3.87 -9.64
N LEU A 295 -15.27 3.11 -10.73
CA LEU A 295 -16.36 3.13 -11.69
C LEU A 295 -17.15 1.84 -11.54
N ALA A 296 -18.46 1.91 -11.36
CA ALA A 296 -19.30 0.72 -11.34
C ALA A 296 -20.61 0.93 -12.08
N ALA A 297 -21.19 -0.18 -12.56
CA ALA A 297 -22.52 -0.20 -13.12
C ALA A 297 -23.19 -1.55 -12.89
N ASP A 298 -24.52 -1.57 -12.87
CA ASP A 298 -25.30 -2.81 -12.77
C ASP A 298 -26.38 -2.93 -13.85
N THR A 299 -26.97 -4.11 -13.95
CA THR A 299 -27.99 -4.47 -14.93
C THR A 299 -29.32 -3.75 -14.72
N THR A 300 -29.52 -3.06 -13.60
CA THR A 300 -30.69 -2.19 -13.38
C THR A 300 -30.52 -0.82 -14.04
N GLY A 301 -29.30 -0.49 -14.47
CA GLY A 301 -28.95 0.80 -15.07
C GLY A 301 -28.31 1.78 -14.09
N ALA A 302 -28.09 1.39 -12.84
CA ALA A 302 -27.39 2.23 -11.87
C ALA A 302 -25.89 2.33 -12.22
N THR A 303 -25.29 3.47 -11.85
CA THR A 303 -23.88 3.77 -12.12
C THR A 303 -23.24 4.48 -10.93
N LEU A 304 -21.96 4.25 -10.68
CA LEU A 304 -21.17 4.90 -9.63
C LEU A 304 -19.86 5.45 -10.20
N HIS A 305 -19.51 6.66 -9.76
CA HIS A 305 -18.19 7.26 -9.93
C HIS A 305 -17.75 7.84 -8.57
N ARG A 306 -16.86 7.15 -7.86
CA ARG A 306 -16.49 7.47 -6.47
C ARG A 306 -14.98 7.47 -6.29
N VAL A 307 -14.43 8.44 -5.57
CA VAL A 307 -13.08 8.31 -5.00
C VAL A 307 -13.21 7.55 -3.69
N ALA A 308 -12.57 6.39 -3.58
CA ALA A 308 -12.58 5.54 -2.39
C ALA A 308 -11.16 5.42 -1.82
N GLY A 309 -11.04 5.54 -0.49
CA GLY A 309 -9.77 5.49 0.24
C GLY A 309 -9.61 6.64 1.23
N HIS A 310 -8.68 6.49 2.17
CA HIS A 310 -8.45 7.45 3.25
C HIS A 310 -7.42 8.50 2.86
N VAL A 311 -7.84 9.77 2.81
CA VAL A 311 -6.97 10.92 2.58
C VAL A 311 -6.97 11.81 3.84
N PRO A 312 -5.84 11.93 4.56
CA PRO A 312 -5.81 12.70 5.80
C PRO A 312 -5.98 14.22 5.57
N VAL A 313 -6.69 14.89 6.47
CA VAL A 313 -6.74 16.36 6.51
C VAL A 313 -5.49 16.87 7.22
N ARG A 314 -4.73 17.73 6.55
CA ARG A 314 -3.40 18.19 6.98
C ARG A 314 -2.97 19.46 6.25
N PRO A 315 -1.95 20.19 6.74
CA PRO A 315 -1.42 21.37 6.08
C PRO A 315 -1.00 21.10 4.62
N TYR A 316 -1.04 22.16 3.80
CA TYR A 316 -0.71 22.06 2.38
C TYR A 316 0.75 21.62 2.13
N GLU A 317 1.67 22.06 2.99
CA GLU A 317 3.10 21.73 2.87
C GLU A 317 3.37 20.22 2.96
N ASN A 318 2.65 19.51 3.83
CA ASN A 318 2.71 18.06 3.94
C ASN A 318 2.42 17.39 2.60
N ARG A 319 1.62 18.00 1.71
CA ARG A 319 1.31 17.45 0.38
C ARG A 319 2.43 17.63 -0.64
N LEU A 320 3.36 18.52 -0.38
CA LEU A 320 4.38 18.90 -1.34
C LEU A 320 5.76 18.38 -1.00
N ARG A 321 6.12 18.30 0.28
CA ARG A 321 7.52 18.25 0.69
C ARG A 321 7.75 17.49 2.00
N VAL A 322 9.01 17.38 2.42
CA VAL A 322 9.38 16.85 3.74
C VAL A 322 9.27 17.99 4.75
N VAL A 323 8.41 17.85 5.77
CA VAL A 323 8.16 18.92 6.74
C VAL A 323 8.95 18.72 8.04
N PRO A 324 9.35 19.77 8.76
CA PRO A 324 10.02 19.62 10.06
C PRO A 324 9.13 18.92 11.09
N ALA A 325 9.64 17.89 11.76
CA ALA A 325 8.92 17.11 12.77
C ALA A 325 8.49 17.91 14.01
N HIS A 326 9.32 18.86 14.43
CA HIS A 326 9.19 19.60 15.70
C HIS A 326 8.28 20.83 15.60
N VAL A 327 7.79 21.17 14.41
CA VAL A 327 6.86 22.29 14.19
C VAL A 327 5.44 21.73 14.29
N PRO A 328 4.56 22.29 15.15
CA PRO A 328 3.15 21.89 15.19
C PRO A 328 2.50 22.05 13.82
N ALA A 329 1.73 21.04 13.41
CA ALA A 329 0.92 21.07 12.19
C ALA A 329 -0.35 21.91 12.37
#